data_AF-A0A6J7DF66-F1
#
_entry.id   AF-A0A6J7DF66-F1
#
_cell.length_a   1.000
_cell.length_b   1.000
_cell.length_c   1.000
_cell.angle_alpha   90.00
_cell.angle_beta   90.00
_cell.angle_gamma   90.00
#
_symmetry.space_group_name_H-M   'P 1'
#
loop_
_entity.id
_entity.type
_entity.pdbx_description
1 polymer ?
#
loop_
_entity_poly.entity_id
_entity_poly.type
_entity_poly.pdbx_seq_one_letter_code
_entity_poly.pdbx_strand_id
1 'polypeptide(L)'
;MVFIGRIIDATAGTGRFIVTVIRSDPSKFLTEGRAVDVRIGADVRFLVLNQNYLIAAEHTPDNAFRSKVRQPLPVFGGDLVVGIDDYGPSCPALSDPIVVRNDDGSAIDTGVLTAFLDDRRGIALALIKPMIGVALALIAIWALKRLAIYAAKGLGDILGER
;
A
#
# COMPACT_ATOMS: atom_id res chain seq x y z
N MET A 1 -18.78 -16.65 2.95
CA MET A 1 -19.40 -15.46 3.58
C MET A 1 -18.91 -14.20 2.88
N VAL A 2 -19.75 -13.16 2.83
CA VAL A 2 -19.44 -11.85 2.23
C VAL A 2 -19.83 -10.74 3.19
N PHE A 3 -18.90 -9.82 3.44
CA PHE A 3 -19.12 -8.68 4.32
C PHE A 3 -18.23 -7.49 3.92
N ILE A 4 -18.58 -6.30 4.40
CA ILE A 4 -17.72 -5.12 4.31
C ILE A 4 -17.10 -4.90 5.68
N GLY A 5 -15.77 -4.85 5.72
CA GLY A 5 -15.01 -4.74 6.96
C GLY A 5 -13.85 -3.78 6.84
N ARG A 6 -13.51 -3.14 7.96
CA ARG A 6 -12.34 -2.29 8.08
C ARG A 6 -11.17 -3.09 8.61
N ILE A 7 -10.03 -3.08 7.91
CA ILE A 7 -8.84 -3.79 8.40
C ILE A 7 -8.18 -3.01 9.55
N ILE A 8 -7.93 -3.70 10.67
CA ILE A 8 -7.28 -3.14 11.85
C ILE A 8 -5.89 -3.71 12.11
N ASP A 9 -5.62 -4.91 11.59
CA ASP A 9 -4.32 -5.55 11.70
C ASP A 9 -4.07 -6.45 10.48
N ALA A 10 -2.80 -6.61 10.12
CA ALA A 10 -2.33 -7.39 8.97
C ALA A 10 -1.01 -8.10 9.35
N THR A 11 -1.12 -9.19 10.09
CA THR A 11 0.04 -9.91 10.65
C THR A 11 0.12 -11.34 10.13
N ALA A 12 1.33 -11.78 9.76
CA ALA A 12 1.64 -13.17 9.36
C ALA A 12 0.71 -13.76 8.28
N GLY A 13 0.26 -12.94 7.33
CA GLY A 13 -0.65 -13.37 6.27
C GLY A 13 -2.12 -13.47 6.68
N THR A 14 -2.48 -12.95 7.85
CA THR A 14 -3.86 -12.89 8.35
C THR A 14 -4.25 -11.42 8.51
N GLY A 15 -5.36 -11.03 7.90
CA GLY A 15 -5.97 -9.72 8.08
C GLY A 15 -7.10 -9.81 9.11
N ARG A 16 -7.08 -8.91 10.09
CA ARG A 16 -8.16 -8.77 11.08
C ARG A 16 -9.07 -7.63 10.70
N PHE A 17 -10.35 -7.92 10.54
CA PHE A 17 -11.34 -6.97 10.04
C PHE A 17 -12.45 -6.73 11.05
N ILE A 18 -12.80 -5.46 11.29
CA ILE A 18 -14.02 -5.08 12.01
C ILE A 18 -15.17 -5.01 11.03
N VAL A 19 -16.20 -5.83 11.24
CA VAL A 19 -17.35 -5.95 10.34
C VAL A 19 -18.28 -4.73 10.47
N THR A 20 -18.38 -3.94 9.40
CA THR A 20 -19.23 -2.75 9.34
C THR A 20 -20.60 -3.10 8.79
N VAL A 21 -20.65 -3.76 7.63
CA VAL A 21 -21.90 -4.18 6.98
C VAL A 21 -21.85 -5.67 6.68
N ILE A 22 -22.93 -6.36 7.06
CA ILE A 22 -23.10 -7.78 6.84
C ILE A 22 -23.97 -7.97 5.60
N ARG A 23 -23.47 -8.69 4.58
CA ARG A 23 -24.25 -9.04 3.38
C ARG A 23 -24.72 -10.50 3.37
N SER A 24 -24.02 -11.38 4.09
CA SER A 24 -24.44 -12.77 4.34
C SER A 24 -24.15 -13.14 5.78
N ASP A 25 -25.06 -13.85 6.46
CA ASP A 25 -25.03 -14.13 7.90
C ASP A 25 -23.68 -14.68 8.44
N PRO A 26 -22.96 -13.91 9.29
CA PRO A 26 -21.72 -14.31 9.94
C PRO A 26 -21.93 -14.60 11.43
N SER A 27 -23.18 -14.67 11.92
CA SER A 27 -23.56 -14.68 13.34
C SER A 27 -22.84 -15.75 14.17
N LYS A 28 -22.50 -16.89 13.55
CA LYS A 28 -21.77 -17.98 14.22
C LYS A 28 -20.26 -17.77 14.39
N PHE A 29 -19.71 -16.71 13.81
CA PHE A 29 -18.26 -16.56 13.62
C PHE A 29 -17.71 -15.17 13.95
N LEU A 30 -18.54 -14.28 14.50
CA LEU A 30 -18.09 -13.00 15.02
C LEU A 30 -17.41 -13.23 16.38
N THR A 31 -16.16 -12.81 16.51
CA THR A 31 -15.51 -12.69 17.82
C THR A 31 -16.09 -11.50 18.59
N GLU A 32 -15.89 -11.46 19.91
CA GLU A 32 -16.19 -10.30 20.75
C GLU A 32 -15.72 -8.99 20.07
N GLY A 33 -16.63 -8.05 19.88
CA GLY A 33 -16.33 -6.79 19.18
C GLY A 33 -16.54 -6.79 17.65
N ARG A 34 -17.22 -7.80 17.08
CA ARG A 34 -17.53 -7.90 15.63
C ARG A 34 -16.26 -7.95 14.75
N ALA A 35 -15.18 -8.52 15.28
CA ALA A 35 -13.95 -8.76 14.53
C ALA A 35 -13.97 -10.15 13.88
N VAL A 36 -13.37 -10.26 12.69
CA VAL A 36 -13.20 -11.51 11.94
C VAL A 36 -11.77 -11.58 11.43
N ASP A 37 -11.10 -12.70 11.70
CA ASP A 37 -9.76 -12.98 11.21
C ASP A 37 -9.84 -13.77 9.90
N VAL A 38 -9.24 -13.23 8.83
CA VAL A 38 -9.24 -13.85 7.50
C VAL A 38 -7.81 -14.09 7.04
N ARG A 39 -7.49 -15.35 6.72
CA ARG A 39 -6.21 -15.78 6.17
C ARG A 39 -6.17 -15.45 4.69
N ILE A 40 -5.28 -14.52 4.33
CA ILE A 40 -5.11 -14.01 2.96
C ILE A 40 -3.78 -14.48 2.35
N GLY A 41 -2.80 -14.81 3.21
CA GLY A 41 -1.45 -15.20 2.80
C GLY A 41 -0.54 -14.00 2.53
N ALA A 42 0.45 -14.18 1.66
CA ALA A 42 1.48 -13.16 1.39
C ALA A 42 0.93 -11.84 0.83
N ASP A 43 -0.26 -11.90 0.24
CA ASP A 43 -0.95 -10.78 -0.38
C ASP A 43 -1.62 -9.84 0.64
N VAL A 44 -1.62 -10.18 1.94
CA VAL A 44 -2.15 -9.29 2.99
C VAL A 44 -1.44 -7.93 3.02
N ARG A 45 -0.20 -7.86 2.53
CA ARG A 45 0.62 -6.65 2.47
C ARG A 45 0.08 -5.55 1.55
N PHE A 46 -0.82 -5.91 0.63
CA PHE A 46 -1.43 -4.95 -0.28
C PHE A 46 -2.66 -4.27 0.33
N LEU A 47 -3.08 -4.69 1.53
CA LEU A 47 -4.18 -4.05 2.25
C LEU A 47 -3.63 -2.90 3.09
N VAL A 48 -4.29 -1.76 3.01
CA VAL A 48 -3.93 -0.58 3.78
C VAL A 48 -4.73 -0.56 5.07
N LEU A 49 -4.02 -0.38 6.19
CA LEU A 49 -4.64 -0.29 7.51
C LEU A 49 -5.71 0.80 7.57
N ASN A 50 -6.76 0.56 8.34
CA ASN A 50 -7.88 1.48 8.56
C ASN A 50 -8.74 1.80 7.32
N GLN A 51 -8.61 1.03 6.23
CA GLN A 51 -9.48 1.11 5.06
C GLN A 51 -10.57 0.03 5.05
N ASN A 52 -11.67 0.32 4.36
CA ASN A 52 -12.80 -0.59 4.17
C ASN A 52 -12.59 -1.45 2.93
N TYR A 53 -12.88 -2.75 3.05
CA TYR A 53 -12.81 -3.70 1.95
C TYR A 53 -14.08 -4.53 1.88
N LEU A 54 -14.43 -4.95 0.67
CA LEU A 54 -15.42 -6.01 0.44
C LEU A 54 -14.69 -7.36 0.49
N ILE A 55 -15.01 -8.16 1.50
CA ILE A 55 -14.34 -9.44 1.73
C ILE A 55 -15.32 -10.57 1.44
N ALA A 56 -14.95 -11.42 0.49
CA ALA A 56 -15.55 -12.72 0.31
C ALA A 56 -14.57 -13.80 0.79
N ALA A 57 -15.00 -14.58 1.78
CA ALA A 57 -14.17 -15.59 2.40
C ALA A 57 -14.86 -16.95 2.44
N GLU A 58 -14.08 -18.00 2.19
CA GLU A 58 -14.50 -19.40 2.30
C GLU A 58 -14.14 -19.96 3.67
N HIS A 59 -14.99 -20.86 4.16
CA HIS A 59 -14.75 -21.57 5.41
C HIS A 59 -13.84 -22.78 5.18
N THR A 60 -12.71 -22.82 5.88
CA THR A 60 -11.77 -23.95 5.87
C THR A 60 -12.12 -24.91 7.03
N PRO A 61 -11.92 -26.24 6.88
CA PRO A 61 -12.16 -27.22 7.95
C PRO A 61 -11.46 -26.91 9.29
N ASP A 62 -10.36 -26.16 9.26
CA ASP A 62 -9.60 -25.71 10.43
C ASP A 62 -10.28 -24.57 11.22
N ASN A 63 -11.58 -24.33 11.00
CA ASN A 63 -12.36 -23.23 11.57
C ASN A 63 -11.76 -21.84 11.27
N ALA A 64 -11.09 -21.71 10.12
CA ALA A 64 -10.44 -20.49 9.65
C ALA A 64 -11.08 -19.99 8.35
N PHE A 65 -11.12 -18.67 8.16
CA PHE A 65 -11.56 -18.08 6.91
C PHE A 65 -10.40 -17.86 5.97
N ARG A 66 -10.56 -18.27 4.70
CA ARG A 66 -9.57 -18.04 3.66
C ARG A 66 -10.15 -17.13 2.59
N SER A 67 -9.38 -16.13 2.19
CA SER A 67 -9.68 -15.28 1.03
C SER A 67 -8.40 -15.03 0.24
N LYS A 68 -8.52 -14.57 -1.01
CA LYS A 68 -7.39 -14.24 -1.88
C LYS A 68 -7.52 -12.80 -2.36
N VAL A 69 -6.41 -12.14 -2.68
CA VAL A 69 -6.46 -10.78 -3.29
C VAL A 69 -6.51 -10.87 -4.81
N ARG A 70 -5.82 -11.87 -5.38
CA ARG A 70 -5.70 -12.07 -6.83
C ARG A 70 -6.52 -13.28 -7.28
N GLN A 71 -7.12 -13.15 -8.46
CA GLN A 71 -7.64 -14.31 -9.18
C GLN A 71 -6.47 -15.17 -9.64
N PRO A 72 -6.61 -16.52 -9.62
CA PRO A 72 -5.60 -17.39 -10.19
C PRO A 72 -5.40 -17.03 -11.67
N LEU A 73 -4.14 -16.80 -12.08
CA LEU A 73 -3.82 -16.57 -13.48
C LEU A 73 -4.23 -17.81 -14.29
N PRO A 74 -4.79 -17.63 -15.51
CA PRO A 74 -4.95 -18.75 -16.42
C PRO A 74 -3.59 -19.38 -16.68
N VAL A 75 -3.51 -20.70 -16.61
CA VAL A 75 -2.28 -21.45 -16.85
C VAL A 75 -1.98 -21.42 -18.35
N PHE A 76 -1.27 -20.38 -18.79
CA PHE A 76 -0.75 -20.30 -20.15
C PHE A 76 0.54 -21.12 -20.23
N GLY A 77 0.44 -22.42 -20.50
CA GLY A 77 1.62 -23.27 -20.64
C GLY A 77 1.42 -24.77 -20.36
N GLY A 78 0.20 -25.23 -20.07
CA GLY A 78 -0.13 -26.65 -20.14
C GLY A 78 -0.48 -27.06 -21.58
N ASP A 79 -0.34 -28.35 -21.90
CA ASP A 79 -0.73 -29.00 -23.15
C ASP A 79 -2.24 -28.86 -23.45
N LEU A 80 -2.67 -27.64 -23.75
CA LEU A 80 -4.02 -27.30 -24.16
C LEU A 80 -3.91 -26.80 -25.60
N VAL A 81 -4.07 -27.76 -26.50
CA VAL A 81 -4.19 -27.59 -27.93
C VAL A 81 -5.22 -26.50 -28.20
N VAL A 82 -4.79 -25.44 -28.89
CA VAL A 82 -5.66 -24.40 -29.44
C VAL A 82 -6.72 -25.08 -30.31
N GLY A 83 -7.99 -25.01 -29.91
CA GLY A 83 -9.12 -25.29 -30.82
C GLY A 83 -10.17 -26.32 -30.39
N ILE A 84 -10.42 -26.55 -29.09
CA ILE A 84 -11.56 -27.41 -28.67
C ILE A 84 -12.74 -26.63 -28.06
N ASP A 85 -12.55 -25.36 -27.69
CA ASP A 85 -13.59 -24.56 -27.02
C ASP A 85 -14.32 -23.57 -27.96
N ASP A 86 -13.94 -23.50 -29.24
CA ASP A 86 -14.47 -22.52 -30.22
C ASP A 86 -15.91 -22.83 -30.71
N TYR A 87 -16.56 -23.87 -30.19
CA TYR A 87 -17.93 -24.27 -30.59
C TYR A 87 -18.90 -24.47 -29.41
N GLY A 88 -18.80 -23.63 -28.38
CA GLY A 88 -19.79 -23.56 -27.30
C GLY A 88 -20.42 -22.15 -27.22
N PRO A 89 -21.66 -22.00 -26.72
CA PRO A 89 -22.16 -20.68 -26.35
C PRO A 89 -21.17 -20.06 -25.36
N SER A 90 -20.81 -18.79 -25.59
CA SER A 90 -19.90 -18.01 -24.75
C SER A 90 -20.45 -17.89 -23.33
N CYS A 91 -20.21 -18.89 -22.49
CA CYS A 91 -20.51 -18.84 -21.07
C CYS A 91 -19.64 -17.74 -20.46
N PRO A 92 -20.21 -16.77 -19.73
CA PRO A 92 -19.42 -15.75 -19.07
C PRO A 92 -18.42 -16.43 -18.13
N ALA A 93 -17.16 -16.02 -18.20
CA ALA A 93 -16.12 -16.58 -17.34
C ALA A 93 -16.53 -16.37 -15.87
N LEU A 94 -16.74 -17.48 -15.15
CA LEU A 94 -17.11 -17.44 -13.75
C LEU A 94 -15.89 -16.98 -12.95
N SER A 95 -15.85 -15.69 -12.62
CA SER A 95 -14.85 -15.11 -11.72
C SER A 95 -14.91 -15.81 -10.37
N ASP A 96 -13.76 -16.23 -9.82
CA ASP A 96 -13.65 -16.73 -8.45
C ASP A 96 -14.27 -15.69 -7.48
N PRO A 97 -15.36 -16.03 -6.77
CA PRO A 97 -16.01 -15.10 -5.87
C PRO A 97 -15.24 -14.92 -4.56
N ILE A 98 -14.25 -15.77 -4.25
CA ILE A 98 -13.50 -15.76 -2.98
C ILE A 98 -12.31 -14.82 -3.12
N VAL A 99 -12.61 -13.53 -3.28
CA VAL A 99 -11.61 -12.47 -3.40
C VAL A 99 -11.90 -11.27 -2.51
N VAL A 100 -10.83 -10.62 -2.02
CA VAL A 100 -10.90 -9.32 -1.35
C VAL A 100 -10.85 -8.22 -2.41
N ARG A 101 -11.81 -7.30 -2.34
CA ARG A 101 -11.93 -6.15 -3.23
C ARG A 101 -12.04 -4.86 -2.44
N ASN A 102 -11.86 -3.73 -3.13
CA ASN A 102 -12.21 -2.43 -2.58
C ASN A 102 -13.72 -2.35 -2.29
N ASP A 103 -14.13 -1.36 -1.51
CA ASP A 103 -15.53 -1.17 -1.12
C ASP A 103 -16.48 -0.87 -2.29
N ASP A 104 -15.96 -0.25 -3.35
CA ASP A 104 -16.60 -0.04 -4.65
C ASP A 104 -16.66 -1.30 -5.54
N GLY A 105 -16.01 -2.39 -5.11
CA GLY A 105 -15.91 -3.64 -5.85
C GLY A 105 -14.77 -3.68 -6.88
N SER A 106 -13.93 -2.65 -6.96
CA SER A 106 -12.75 -2.66 -7.82
C SER A 106 -11.70 -3.66 -7.30
N ALA A 107 -10.83 -4.14 -8.20
CA ALA A 107 -9.69 -4.96 -7.79
C ALA A 107 -8.73 -4.12 -6.92
N ILE A 108 -8.11 -4.78 -5.92
CA ILE A 108 -7.02 -4.19 -5.16
C ILE A 108 -5.82 -4.04 -6.09
N ASP A 109 -5.21 -2.85 -6.10
CA ASP A 109 -4.07 -2.57 -6.95
C ASP A 109 -2.80 -3.22 -6.38
N THR A 110 -2.47 -4.41 -6.89
CA THR A 110 -1.25 -5.14 -6.54
C THR A 110 -0.08 -4.79 -7.45
N GLY A 111 -0.14 -3.66 -8.17
CA GLY A 111 0.94 -3.23 -9.05
C GLY A 111 2.27 -3.04 -8.31
N VAL A 112 3.37 -3.52 -8.89
CA VAL A 112 4.71 -3.36 -8.29
C VAL A 112 5.15 -1.90 -8.15
N LEU A 113 4.54 -0.99 -8.92
CA LEU A 113 4.86 0.43 -8.92
C LEU A 113 4.01 1.24 -7.94
N THR A 114 2.88 0.71 -7.47
CA THR A 114 1.94 1.47 -6.64
C THR A 114 2.53 1.73 -5.26
N ALA A 115 3.24 0.75 -4.70
CA ALA A 115 4.02 0.91 -3.48
C ALA A 115 5.13 1.98 -3.60
N PHE A 116 5.68 2.21 -4.80
CA PHE A 116 6.70 3.24 -5.02
C PHE A 116 6.07 4.63 -5.24
N LEU A 117 4.88 4.69 -5.85
CA LEU A 117 4.14 5.92 -6.13
C LEU A 117 3.35 6.43 -4.91
N ASP A 118 2.96 5.56 -3.99
CA ASP A 118 2.23 5.94 -2.77
C ASP A 118 3.11 6.79 -1.83
N ASP A 119 4.42 6.50 -1.76
CA ASP A 119 5.39 7.26 -0.97
C ASP A 119 6.00 8.47 -1.72
N ARG A 120 5.24 9.08 -2.64
CA ARG A 120 5.69 10.25 -3.42
C ARG A 120 6.10 11.43 -2.54
N ARG A 121 5.47 11.56 -1.36
CA ARG A 121 5.82 12.59 -0.36
C ARG A 121 7.13 12.26 0.36
N GLY A 122 7.37 11.00 0.73
CA GLY A 122 8.64 10.57 1.34
C GLY A 122 9.82 10.77 0.40
N ILE A 123 9.66 10.41 -0.88
CA ILE A 123 10.68 10.61 -1.92
C ILE A 123 10.97 12.11 -2.13
N ALA A 124 9.92 12.94 -2.23
CA ALA A 124 10.09 14.38 -2.37
C ALA A 124 10.81 15.00 -1.16
N LEU A 125 10.43 14.62 0.06
CA LEU A 125 11.09 15.09 1.29
C LEU A 125 12.54 14.60 1.38
N ALA A 126 12.85 13.38 0.93
CA ALA A 126 14.19 12.82 0.91
C ALA A 126 15.13 13.58 -0.05
N LEU A 127 14.62 14.13 -1.16
CA LEU A 127 15.39 14.97 -2.08
C LEU A 127 15.52 16.43 -1.60
N ILE A 128 14.44 17.00 -1.07
CA ILE A 128 14.41 18.43 -0.69
C ILE A 128 15.27 18.69 0.55
N LYS A 129 15.24 17.81 1.54
CA LYS A 129 16.02 17.96 2.79
C LYS A 129 17.53 18.18 2.55
N PRO A 130 18.25 17.32 1.80
CA PRO A 130 19.68 17.54 1.56
C PRO A 130 19.94 18.79 0.72
N MET A 131 19.07 19.10 -0.26
CA MET A 131 19.22 20.29 -1.11
C MET A 131 19.16 21.58 -0.30
N ILE A 132 18.20 21.71 0.63
CA ILE A 132 18.10 22.86 1.54
C ILE A 132 19.30 22.91 2.48
N GLY A 133 19.72 21.76 3.01
CA GLY A 133 20.89 21.68 3.91
C GLY A 133 22.16 22.23 3.25
N VAL A 134 22.43 21.83 2.01
CA VAL A 134 23.59 22.31 1.24
C VAL A 134 23.45 23.80 0.92
N ALA A 135 22.28 24.26 0.49
CA ALA A 135 22.05 25.67 0.20
C ALA A 135 22.29 26.56 1.43
N LEU A 136 21.78 26.18 2.60
CA LEU A 136 21.99 26.91 3.85
C LEU A 136 23.45 26.91 4.29
N ALA A 137 24.15 25.77 4.15
CA ALA A 137 25.56 25.68 4.46
C ALA A 137 26.41 26.62 3.60
N LEU A 138 26.13 26.67 2.28
CA LEU A 138 26.82 27.58 1.36
C LEU A 138 26.55 29.05 1.68
N ILE A 139 25.30 29.40 2.01
CA ILE A 139 24.93 30.77 2.42
C ILE A 139 25.67 31.17 3.70
N ALA A 140 25.74 30.28 4.69
CA ALA A 140 26.44 30.54 5.95
C ALA A 140 27.95 30.76 5.71
N ILE A 141 28.59 29.89 4.92
CA ILE A 141 30.01 30.03 4.57
C ILE A 141 30.26 31.34 3.82
N TRP A 142 29.39 31.69 2.87
CA TRP A 142 29.50 32.94 2.11
C TRP A 142 29.37 34.18 3.01
N ALA A 143 28.39 34.20 3.92
CA ALA A 143 28.19 35.29 4.86
C ALA A 143 29.39 35.47 5.79
N LEU A 144 29.94 34.38 6.33
CA LEU A 144 31.13 34.39 7.18
C LEU A 144 32.35 34.97 6.43
N LYS A 145 32.58 34.51 5.20
CA LYS A 145 33.67 35.03 4.36
C LYS A 145 33.54 36.53 4.13
N ARG A 146 32.32 37.01 3.86
CA ARG A 146 32.07 38.43 3.58
C ARG A 146 32.29 39.29 4.82
N LEU A 147 31.85 38.83 6.00
CA LEU A 147 32.11 39.47 7.28
C LEU A 147 33.61 39.55 7.59
N ALA A 148 34.37 38.47 7.36
CA ALA A 148 35.81 38.47 7.57
C ALA A 148 36.55 39.47 6.67
N ILE A 149 36.15 39.58 5.40
CA ILE A 149 36.72 40.55 4.45
C ILE A 149 36.41 41.99 4.89
N TYR A 150 35.19 42.27 5.33
CA TYR A 150 34.83 43.60 5.83
C TYR A 150 35.56 43.97 7.12
N ALA A 151 35.72 43.03 8.04
CA ALA A 151 36.50 43.25 9.26
C ALA A 151 37.98 43.55 8.95
N ALA A 152 38.58 42.82 8.00
CA ALA A 152 39.96 43.04 7.57
C ALA A 152 40.15 44.40 6.87
N LYS A 153 39.21 44.81 6.02
CA LYS A 153 39.22 46.15 5.40
C LYS A 153 39.03 47.26 6.42
N GLY A 154 38.06 47.08 7.32
CA GLY A 154 37.78 48.02 8.39
C GLY A 154 38.99 48.25 9.29
N LEU A 155 39.79 47.20 9.59
CA LEU A 155 41.01 47.31 10.38
C LEU A 155 42.19 47.96 9.62
N GLY A 156 42.27 47.73 8.31
CA GLY A 156 43.30 48.32 7.45
C GLY A 156 43.18 49.84 7.33
N ASP A 157 41.96 50.37 7.26
CA ASP A 157 41.72 51.82 7.21
C ASP A 157 42.11 52.53 8.53
N ILE A 158 42.06 51.85 9.69
CA ILE A 158 42.42 52.43 11.00
C ILE A 158 43.94 52.41 11.26
N LEU A 159 44.69 51.52 10.60
CA LEU A 159 46.14 51.38 10.76
C LEU A 159 46.95 52.06 9.64
N GLY A 160 46.29 52.54 8.58
CA GLY A 160 46.91 53.17 7.41
C GLY A 160 47.08 54.70 7.48
N GLU A 161 46.46 55.40 8.44
CA GLU A 161 46.73 56.82 8.71
C GLU A 161 47.84 56.97 9.76
N ARG A 162 49.10 56.82 9.36
CA ARG A 162 50.23 57.41 10.08
C ARG A 162 51.38 57.75 9.14
#